data_AF-A0AA43TTR1-F1
#
_entry.id   AF-A0AA43TTR1-F1
#
_cell.length_a   1.000
_cell.length_b   1.000
_cell.length_c   1.000
_cell.angle_alpha   90.00
_cell.angle_beta   90.00
_cell.angle_gamma   90.00
#
_symmetry.space_group_name_H-M   'P 1'
#
loop_
_entity.id
_entity.type
_entity.pdbx_description
1 polymer ?
#
loop_
_entity_poly.entity_id
_entity_poly.type
_entity_poly.pdbx_seq_one_letter_code
_entity_poly.pdbx_strand_id
1 'polypeptide(L)'
;MKLVSIVIIAGLILLYFIDSAFKLNPFNSEMLIHSGLRFLTGFLVLGIGVFYAHQISLKFAICLVLALALADDIWDYSRDINSFNFEIMLHSIYMMLWGSVMGYVLMKQWLDGRRPE
;
A
#
# COMPACT_ATOMS: atom_id res chain seq x y z
N MET A 1 19.96 5.50 6.27
CA MET A 1 18.96 4.74 5.47
C MET A 1 18.79 3.27 5.87
N LYS A 2 19.44 2.75 6.93
CA LYS A 2 19.35 1.33 7.30
C LYS A 2 17.90 0.85 7.54
N LEU A 3 17.07 1.67 8.17
CA LEU A 3 15.69 1.30 8.51
C LEU A 3 14.78 1.27 7.27
N VAL A 4 14.94 2.24 6.36
CA VAL A 4 14.30 2.21 5.04
C VAL A 4 14.67 0.93 4.28
N SER A 5 15.96 0.58 4.22
CA SER A 5 16.41 -0.66 3.56
C SER A 5 15.81 -1.91 4.21
N ILE A 6 15.71 -1.96 5.54
CA ILE A 6 15.08 -3.08 6.26
C ILE A 6 13.60 -3.20 5.88
N VAL A 7 12.86 -2.09 5.84
CA VAL A 7 11.42 -2.09 5.46
C VAL A 7 11.23 -2.53 4.02
N ILE A 8 12.10 -2.12 3.09
CA ILE A 8 12.06 -2.58 1.71
C ILE A 8 12.31 -4.09 1.65
N ILE A 9 13.40 -4.58 2.26
CA ILE A 9 13.78 -6.00 2.19
C ILE A 9 12.71 -6.88 2.85
N ALA A 10 12.25 -6.51 4.05
CA ALA A 10 11.20 -7.26 4.75
C ALA A 10 9.90 -7.29 3.93
N GLY A 11 9.53 -6.17 3.31
CA GLY A 11 8.36 -6.13 2.45
C GLY A 11 8.52 -6.93 1.15
N LEU A 12 9.69 -6.94 0.51
CA LEU A 12 9.91 -7.78 -0.67
C LEU A 12 9.85 -9.28 -0.32
N ILE A 13 10.40 -9.67 0.84
CA ILE A 13 10.33 -11.05 1.33
C ILE A 13 8.88 -11.45 1.58
N LEU A 14 8.11 -10.65 2.31
CA LEU A 14 6.71 -10.95 2.59
C LEU A 14 5.85 -10.96 1.32
N LEU A 15 6.09 -10.03 0.39
CA LEU A 15 5.42 -9.98 -0.91
C LEU A 15 5.63 -11.29 -1.68
N TYR A 16 6.88 -11.76 -1.76
CA TYR A 16 7.20 -13.04 -2.41
C TYR A 16 6.41 -14.21 -1.82
N PHE A 17 6.30 -14.30 -0.50
CA PHE A 17 5.53 -15.36 0.15
C PHE A 17 4.04 -15.25 -0.14
N ILE A 18 3.47 -14.04 -0.15
CA ILE A 18 2.06 -13.80 -0.46
C ILE A 18 1.76 -14.19 -1.91
N ASP A 19 2.56 -13.71 -2.86
CA ASP A 19 2.40 -14.01 -4.28
C ASP A 19 2.49 -15.51 -4.54
N SER A 20 3.46 -16.18 -3.90
CA SER A 20 3.63 -17.63 -4.02
C SER A 20 2.48 -18.41 -3.39
N ALA A 21 2.02 -18.02 -2.19
CA ALA A 21 0.94 -18.70 -1.47
C ALA A 21 -0.39 -18.61 -2.22
N PHE A 22 -0.67 -17.46 -2.81
CA PHE A 22 -1.91 -17.19 -3.53
C PHE A 22 -1.82 -17.47 -5.04
N LYS A 23 -0.66 -17.94 -5.52
CA LYS A 23 -0.40 -18.23 -6.95
C LYS A 23 -0.71 -17.02 -7.84
N LEU A 24 -0.43 -15.83 -7.34
CA LEU A 24 -0.67 -14.58 -8.03
C LEU A 24 0.42 -14.39 -9.10
N ASN A 25 0.06 -13.78 -10.23
CA ASN A 25 1.02 -13.38 -11.24
C ASN A 25 1.33 -11.89 -11.07
N PRO A 26 2.42 -11.51 -10.37
CA PRO A 26 2.73 -10.11 -10.10
C PRO A 26 3.11 -9.33 -11.37
N PHE A 27 3.44 -10.02 -12.47
CA PHE A 27 3.78 -9.41 -13.75
C PHE A 27 2.56 -9.20 -14.66
N ASN A 28 1.36 -9.60 -14.23
CA ASN A 28 0.13 -9.17 -14.89
C ASN A 28 -0.02 -7.65 -14.73
N SER A 29 -0.23 -6.93 -15.83
CA SER A 29 -0.31 -5.47 -15.85
C SER A 29 -1.41 -4.92 -14.94
N GLU A 30 -2.58 -5.57 -14.93
CA GLU A 30 -3.71 -5.19 -14.07
C GLU A 30 -3.33 -5.33 -12.58
N MET A 31 -2.72 -6.45 -12.23
CA MET A 31 -2.29 -6.72 -10.87
C MET A 31 -1.19 -5.76 -10.41
N LEU A 32 -0.24 -5.43 -11.29
CA LEU A 32 0.84 -4.50 -10.98
C LEU A 32 0.32 -3.07 -10.77
N ILE A 33 -0.64 -2.62 -11.60
CA ILE A 33 -1.30 -1.32 -11.43
C ILE A 33 -2.08 -1.28 -10.12
N HIS A 34 -2.91 -2.29 -9.84
CA HIS A 34 -3.70 -2.33 -8.60
C HIS A 34 -2.79 -2.34 -7.37
N SER A 35 -1.76 -3.19 -7.36
CA SER A 35 -0.80 -3.30 -6.27
C SER A 35 -0.01 -2.01 -6.05
N GLY A 36 0.42 -1.36 -7.14
CA GLY A 36 1.10 -0.08 -7.10
C GLY A 36 0.22 1.04 -6.54
N LEU A 37 -1.04 1.13 -6.96
CA LEU A 37 -2.00 2.11 -6.44
C LEU A 37 -2.27 1.91 -4.96
N ARG A 38 -2.46 0.67 -4.51
CA ARG A 38 -2.68 0.34 -3.08
C ARG A 38 -1.45 0.69 -2.25
N PHE A 39 -0.26 0.37 -2.74
CA PHE A 39 0.98 0.75 -2.10
C PHE A 39 1.14 2.28 -1.99
N LEU A 40 0.91 3.01 -3.08
CA LEU A 40 1.02 4.48 -3.09
C LEU A 40 -0.02 5.13 -2.20
N THR A 41 -1.25 4.60 -2.17
CA THR A 41 -2.31 5.06 -1.26
C THR A 41 -1.88 4.87 0.19
N GLY A 42 -1.38 3.68 0.53
CA GLY A 42 -0.81 3.41 1.84
C GLY A 42 0.33 4.37 2.18
N PHE A 43 1.27 4.55 1.25
CA PHE A 43 2.44 5.38 1.42
C PHE A 43 2.10 6.86 1.67
N LEU A 44 1.35 7.48 0.76
CA LEU A 44 1.06 8.91 0.81
C LEU A 44 -0.01 9.24 1.84
N VAL A 45 -1.13 8.51 1.84
CA VAL A 45 -2.29 8.86 2.67
C VAL A 45 -2.06 8.40 4.10
N LEU A 46 -1.79 7.11 4.32
CA LEU A 46 -1.66 6.55 5.67
C LEU A 46 -0.27 6.87 6.26
N GLY A 47 0.79 6.49 5.56
CA GLY A 47 2.17 6.63 6.04
C GLY A 47 2.55 8.09 6.28
N ILE A 48 2.42 8.93 5.25
CA ILE A 48 2.78 10.35 5.34
C ILE A 48 1.65 11.18 5.94
N GLY A 49 0.45 11.15 5.33
CA GLY A 49 -0.65 12.05 5.70
C GLY A 49 -1.22 11.83 7.10
N VAL A 50 -1.45 10.58 7.49
CA VAL A 50 -2.02 10.22 8.80
C VAL A 50 -0.93 10.08 9.85
N PHE A 51 0.03 9.17 9.66
CA PHE A 51 0.95 8.77 10.74
C PHE A 51 2.16 9.68 10.93
N TYR A 52 2.66 10.32 9.87
CA TYR A 52 3.82 11.22 9.99
C TYR A 52 3.39 12.67 10.17
N ALA A 53 2.69 13.24 9.18
CA ALA A 53 2.33 14.65 9.12
C ALA A 53 1.10 15.00 9.96
N HIS A 54 0.27 14.01 10.33
CA HIS A 54 -0.98 14.20 11.09
C HIS A 54 -1.95 15.21 10.46
N GLN A 55 -1.89 15.41 9.14
CA GLN A 55 -2.74 16.34 8.41
C GLN A 55 -4.07 15.70 7.97
N ILE A 56 -4.10 14.38 7.85
CA ILE A 56 -5.28 13.62 7.46
C ILE A 56 -5.78 12.85 8.68
N SER A 57 -7.08 12.98 8.99
CA SER A 57 -7.67 12.16 10.05
C SER A 57 -7.76 10.70 9.61
N LEU A 58 -7.53 9.76 10.54
CA LEU A 58 -7.63 8.33 10.25
C LEU A 58 -9.02 7.96 9.70
N LYS A 59 -10.09 8.58 10.21
CA LYS A 59 -11.47 8.38 9.72
C LYS A 59 -11.60 8.73 8.23
N PHE A 60 -11.05 9.88 7.84
CA PHE A 60 -11.06 10.30 6.44
C PHE A 60 -10.22 9.38 5.56
N ALA A 61 -9.04 8.97 6.03
CA ALA A 61 -8.18 8.04 5.30
C ALA A 61 -8.85 6.67 5.08
N ILE A 62 -9.54 6.14 6.10
CA ILE A 62 -10.33 4.90 5.95
C ILE A 62 -11.45 5.10 4.93
N CYS A 63 -12.17 6.21 4.99
CA CYS A 63 -13.23 6.52 4.02
C CYS A 63 -12.68 6.61 2.59
N LEU A 64 -11.52 7.25 2.41
CA LEU A 64 -10.84 7.35 1.11
C LEU A 64 -10.38 5.99 0.59
N VAL A 65 -9.80 5.14 1.45
CA VAL A 65 -9.39 3.78 1.09
C VAL A 65 -10.61 2.94 0.67
N LEU A 66 -11.72 3.03 1.40
CA LEU A 66 -12.96 2.34 1.04
C LEU A 66 -13.56 2.87 -0.26
N ALA A 67 -13.53 4.19 -0.47
CA ALA A 67 -13.99 4.80 -1.72
C ALA A 67 -13.15 4.36 -2.92
N LEU A 68 -11.82 4.27 -2.77
CA LEU A 68 -10.92 3.75 -3.81
C LEU A 68 -11.17 2.27 -4.08
N ALA A 69 -11.44 1.47 -3.05
CA ALA A 69 -11.80 0.06 -3.22
C ALA A 69 -13.10 -0.10 -4.00
N LEU A 70 -14.15 0.64 -3.62
CA LEU A 70 -15.43 0.61 -4.32
C LEU A 70 -15.33 1.09 -5.77
N ALA A 71 -14.51 2.12 -6.03
CA ALA A 71 -14.31 2.61 -7.40
C ALA A 71 -13.65 1.55 -8.29
N ASP A 72 -12.71 0.78 -7.75
CA ASP A 72 -12.04 -0.32 -8.43
C ASP A 72 -13.02 -1.48 -8.70
N ASP A 73 -13.84 -1.85 -7.70
CA ASP A 73 -14.88 -2.87 -7.86
C ASP A 73 -15.91 -2.48 -8.96
N ILE A 74 -16.31 -1.20 -9.02
CA ILE A 74 -17.21 -0.66 -10.05
C ILE A 74 -16.55 -0.74 -11.43
N TRP A 75 -15.26 -0.43 -11.52
CA TRP A 75 -14.51 -0.49 -12.78
C TRP A 75 -14.43 -1.93 -13.30
N ASP A 76 -14.14 -2.88 -12.43
CA ASP A 76 -14.04 -4.29 -12.79
C ASP A 76 -15.41 -4.89 -13.17
N TYR A 77 -16.47 -4.51 -12.44
CA TYR A 77 -17.84 -4.87 -12.80
C TYR A 77 -18.21 -4.37 -14.20
N SER A 78 -17.80 -3.15 -14.58
CA SER A 78 -18.08 -2.59 -15.92
C SER A 78 -17.39 -3.34 -17.07
N ARG A 79 -16.38 -4.17 -16.75
CA ARG A 79 -15.60 -4.96 -17.71
C ARG A 79 -15.94 -6.46 -17.66
N ASP A 80 -16.98 -6.85 -16.92
CA ASP A 80 -17.34 -8.25 -16.64
C ASP A 80 -16.18 -9.08 -16.04
N ILE A 81 -15.30 -8.43 -15.26
CA ILE A 81 -14.19 -9.11 -14.58
C ILE A 81 -14.66 -9.45 -13.17
N ASN A 82 -14.69 -10.75 -12.85
CA ASN A 82 -15.04 -11.21 -11.50
C ASN A 82 -13.81 -11.13 -10.59
N SER A 83 -13.51 -9.93 -10.10
CA SER A 83 -12.30 -9.61 -9.32
C SER A 83 -12.42 -9.84 -7.81
N PHE A 84 -13.61 -10.21 -7.33
CA PHE A 84 -13.90 -10.32 -5.90
C PHE A 84 -13.31 -11.60 -5.30
N ASN A 85 -11.98 -11.62 -5.18
CA ASN A 85 -11.25 -12.76 -4.65
C ASN A 85 -10.57 -12.42 -3.32
N PHE A 86 -10.69 -13.33 -2.36
CA PHE A 86 -10.19 -13.11 -0.99
C PHE A 86 -8.67 -12.93 -0.96
N GLU A 87 -7.95 -13.66 -1.80
CA GLU A 87 -6.50 -13.57 -1.94
C GLU A 87 -6.06 -12.20 -2.46
N ILE A 88 -6.77 -11.63 -3.45
CA ILE A 88 -6.50 -10.30 -4.00
C ILE A 88 -6.75 -9.24 -2.93
N MET A 89 -7.83 -9.38 -2.16
CA MET A 89 -8.12 -8.47 -1.03
C MET A 89 -7.00 -8.49 0.01
N LEU A 90 -6.52 -9.66 0.42
CA LEU A 90 -5.40 -9.80 1.37
C LEU A 90 -4.11 -9.20 0.82
N HIS A 91 -3.80 -9.49 -0.45
CA HIS A 91 -2.65 -8.89 -1.14
C HIS A 91 -2.75 -7.36 -1.15
N SER A 92 -3.92 -6.80 -1.45
CA SER A 92 -4.13 -5.35 -1.48
C SER A 92 -4.02 -4.69 -0.11
N ILE A 93 -4.52 -5.34 0.96
CA ILE A 93 -4.30 -4.90 2.34
C ILE A 93 -2.80 -4.89 2.66
N TYR A 94 -2.09 -5.95 2.29
CA TYR A 94 -0.66 -6.06 2.49
C TYR A 94 0.10 -4.93 1.80
N MET A 95 -0.15 -4.68 0.51
CA MET A 95 0.51 -3.60 -0.24
C MET A 95 0.28 -2.23 0.40
N MET A 96 -0.95 -1.98 0.87
CA MET A 96 -1.29 -0.74 1.55
C MET A 96 -0.60 -0.58 2.90
N LEU A 97 -0.55 -1.65 3.72
CA LEU A 97 0.18 -1.63 5.00
C LEU A 97 1.68 -1.42 4.78
N TRP A 98 2.27 -2.13 3.82
CA TRP A 98 3.67 -1.99 3.50
C TRP A 98 4.00 -0.57 3.01
N GLY A 99 3.18 -0.03 2.10
CA GLY A 99 3.27 1.37 1.67
C GLY A 99 3.23 2.33 2.84
N SER A 100 2.27 2.16 3.75
CA SER A 100 2.12 3.00 4.95
C SER A 100 3.36 2.98 5.85
N VAL A 101 3.90 1.80 6.16
CA VAL A 101 5.12 1.66 6.97
C VAL A 101 6.30 2.33 6.26
N MET A 102 6.44 2.10 4.96
CA MET A 102 7.51 2.68 4.15
C MET A 102 7.43 4.21 4.10
N GLY A 103 6.25 4.79 3.90
CA GLY A 103 6.02 6.23 3.88
C GLY A 103 6.38 6.89 5.22
N TYR A 104 5.90 6.31 6.32
CA TYR A 104 6.23 6.79 7.66
C TYR A 104 7.74 6.74 7.94
N VAL A 105 8.37 5.58 7.68
CA VAL A 105 9.80 5.37 7.96
C VAL A 105 10.67 6.26 7.10
N LEU A 106 10.33 6.42 5.82
CA LEU A 106 11.06 7.30 4.92
C LEU A 106 11.04 8.73 5.43
N MET A 107 9.86 9.27 5.75
CA MET A 107 9.73 10.64 6.25
C MET A 107 10.45 10.84 7.57
N LYS A 108 10.31 9.89 8.50
CA LYS A 108 11.01 9.91 9.78
C LYS A 108 12.53 9.94 9.60
N GLN A 109 13.09 9.07 8.75
CA GLN A 109 14.54 9.08 8.51
C GLN A 109 15.02 10.30 7.73
N TRP A 110 14.21 10.83 6.81
CA TRP A 110 14.61 11.90 5.91
C TRP A 110 14.53 13.30 6.53
N LEU A 111 13.51 13.57 7.36
CA LEU A 111 13.33 14.87 8.02
C LEU A 111 14.00 14.95 9.39
N ASP A 112 13.99 13.88 10.20
CA ASP A 112 14.68 13.93 11.49
C ASP A 112 16.21 13.88 11.31
N GLY A 113 16.70 13.25 10.24
CA GLY A 113 18.12 13.30 9.86
C GLY A 113 18.59 14.67 9.34
N ARG A 114 17.69 15.65 9.17
CA ARG A 114 17.99 17.02 8.71
C ARG A 114 17.80 18.09 9.79
N ARG A 115 17.33 17.75 10.99
CA ARG A 115 17.26 18.74 12.07
C ARG A 115 18.68 18.99 12.58
N PRO A 116 19.24 20.21 12.45
CA PRO A 116 20.41 20.55 13.24
C PRO A 116 19.97 20.58 14.71
N GLU A 117 20.70 19.87 15.56
CA GLU A 117 20.58 20.00 17.02
C GLU A 117 20.92 21.42 17.46
#